data_AF-A0A397AUP2-F1
#
_entry.id   AF-A0A397AUP2-F1
#
_cell.length_a   1.000
_cell.length_b   1.000
_cell.length_c   1.000
_cell.angle_alpha   90.00
_cell.angle_beta   90.00
_cell.angle_gamma   90.00
#
_symmetry.space_group_name_H-M   'P 1'
#
loop_
_entity.id
_entity.type
_entity.pdbx_description
1 polymer ?
#
loop_
_entity_poly.entity_id
_entity_poly.type
_entity_poly.pdbx_seq_one_letter_code
_entity_poly.pdbx_strand_id
1 'polypeptide(L)'
;MEDLLSVQAHLGHWNQSTQQHRDRTILSLNDQVTGLDVEMAATSARLVWLSDQLSCVEEDALGRIRQCSDVAAATGSLQPHRAGLANLYDVGVLYAFVNAQWYATLQASMVQEAEIAFIKELIALELTQATTVLACISTWQATVADMLNAYLRSPSTDAATLYRVALSSVMTFVPSAAPCNFDGDWLQRAVHDVQLHEKYCLDQMQDGFVQAKDLHSV
;
A
#
# COMPACT_ATOMS: atom_id res chain seq x y z
N MET A 1 34.10 21.44 12.64
CA MET A 1 34.32 21.03 11.23
C MET A 1 34.22 19.52 11.06
N GLU A 2 34.98 18.73 11.83
CA GLU A 2 34.92 17.26 11.81
C GLU A 2 33.51 16.71 12.08
N ASP A 3 32.78 17.30 13.05
CA ASP A 3 31.40 16.89 13.34
C ASP A 3 30.45 17.10 12.15
N LEU A 4 30.58 18.21 11.42
CA LEU A 4 29.72 18.49 10.24
C LEU A 4 30.06 17.57 9.07
N LEU A 5 31.33 17.25 8.86
CA LEU A 5 31.76 16.26 7.85
C LEU A 5 31.27 14.85 8.20
N SER A 6 31.32 14.50 9.49
CA SER A 6 30.76 13.25 10.00
C SER A 6 29.24 13.19 9.76
N VAL A 7 28.49 14.25 10.11
CA VAL A 7 27.04 14.32 9.85
C VAL A 7 26.74 14.19 8.36
N GLN A 8 27.52 14.86 7.49
CA GLN A 8 27.34 14.76 6.04
C GLN A 8 27.53 13.32 5.53
N ALA A 9 28.54 12.61 6.03
CA ALA A 9 28.78 11.20 5.68
C ALA A 9 27.65 10.28 6.17
N HIS A 10 27.16 10.49 7.40
CA HIS A 10 26.02 9.73 7.94
C HIS A 10 24.75 9.93 7.13
N LEU A 11 24.44 11.18 6.73
CA LEU A 11 23.30 11.48 5.87
C LEU A 11 23.42 10.83 4.49
N GLY A 12 24.63 10.80 3.92
CA GLY A 12 24.92 10.07 2.68
C GLY A 12 24.63 8.57 2.80
N HIS A 13 25.10 7.96 3.88
CA HIS A 13 24.84 6.55 4.17
C HIS A 13 23.34 6.27 4.37
N TRP A 14 22.62 7.12 5.12
CA TRP A 14 21.17 6.98 5.31
C TRP A 14 20.38 7.13 4.01
N ASN A 15 20.77 8.06 3.13
CA ASN A 15 20.17 8.22 1.81
C ASN A 15 20.29 6.91 1.02
N GLN A 16 21.51 6.40 0.88
CA GLN A 16 21.79 5.16 0.16
C GLN A 16 21.07 3.96 0.78
N SER A 17 21.11 3.81 2.10
CA SER A 17 20.45 2.72 2.82
C SER A 17 18.92 2.77 2.63
N THR A 18 18.32 3.96 2.62
CA THR A 18 16.87 4.14 2.42
C THR A 18 16.48 3.75 1.00
N GLN A 19 17.27 4.16 -0.01
CA GLN A 19 17.03 3.76 -1.40
C GLN A 19 17.15 2.25 -1.58
N GLN A 20 18.19 1.64 -1.03
CA GLN A 20 18.39 0.18 -1.11
C GLN A 20 17.28 -0.60 -0.41
N HIS A 21 16.82 -0.12 0.75
CA HIS A 21 15.69 -0.72 1.45
C HIS A 21 14.43 -0.67 0.60
N ARG A 22 14.05 0.52 0.11
CA ARG A 22 12.91 0.73 -0.78
C ARG A 22 12.96 -0.21 -1.98
N ASP A 23 14.08 -0.23 -2.70
CA ASP A 23 14.21 -1.00 -3.93
C ASP A 23 14.08 -2.51 -3.66
N ARG A 24 14.67 -3.00 -2.57
CA ARG A 24 14.55 -4.40 -2.16
C ARG A 24 13.13 -4.77 -1.75
N THR A 25 12.47 -3.91 -0.98
CA THR A 25 11.08 -4.11 -0.54
C THR A 25 10.14 -4.14 -1.74
N ILE A 26 10.24 -3.16 -2.64
CA ILE A 26 9.42 -3.09 -3.86
C ILE A 26 9.66 -4.31 -4.76
N LEU A 27 10.91 -4.71 -4.97
CA LEU A 27 11.22 -5.89 -5.76
C LEU A 27 10.55 -7.14 -5.17
N SER A 28 10.69 -7.35 -3.86
CA SER A 28 10.09 -8.50 -3.17
C SER A 28 8.56 -8.51 -3.25
N LEU A 29 7.91 -7.35 -3.16
CA LEU A 29 6.45 -7.24 -3.27
C LEU A 29 5.98 -7.47 -4.71
N ASN A 30 6.71 -6.96 -5.71
CA ASN A 30 6.42 -7.20 -7.13
C ASN A 30 6.55 -8.68 -7.50
N ASP A 31 7.56 -9.38 -6.95
CA ASP A 31 7.71 -10.82 -7.15
C ASP A 31 6.50 -11.60 -6.60
N GLN A 32 5.97 -11.20 -5.43
CA GLN A 32 4.75 -11.78 -4.87
C GLN A 32 3.53 -11.51 -5.74
N VAL A 33 3.33 -10.27 -6.22
CA VAL A 33 2.24 -9.92 -7.15
C VAL A 33 2.33 -10.76 -8.41
N THR A 34 3.53 -10.90 -8.98
CA THR A 34 3.73 -11.70 -10.20
C THR A 34 3.36 -13.16 -9.98
N GLY A 35 3.74 -13.74 -8.83
CA GLY A 35 3.34 -15.09 -8.46
C GLY A 35 1.81 -15.25 -8.37
N LEU A 36 1.14 -14.32 -7.67
CA LEU A 36 -0.31 -14.32 -7.53
C LEU A 36 -1.03 -14.09 -8.86
N ASP A 37 -0.52 -13.24 -9.74
CA ASP A 37 -1.08 -13.00 -11.08
C ASP A 37 -1.06 -14.29 -11.93
N VAL A 38 0.01 -15.09 -11.83
CA VAL A 38 0.09 -16.39 -12.50
C VAL A 38 -0.91 -17.38 -11.93
N GLU A 39 -1.04 -17.45 -10.60
CA GLU A 39 -2.04 -18.31 -9.96
C GLU A 39 -3.48 -17.89 -10.34
N MET A 40 -3.76 -16.58 -10.36
CA MET A 40 -5.04 -16.03 -10.73
C MET A 40 -5.38 -16.32 -12.20
N ALA A 41 -4.40 -16.32 -13.11
CA ALA A 41 -4.59 -16.73 -14.49
C ALA A 41 -4.99 -18.22 -14.59
N ALA A 42 -4.36 -19.09 -13.80
CA ALA A 42 -4.71 -20.50 -13.72
C ALA A 42 -6.11 -20.71 -13.13
N THR A 43 -6.45 -20.00 -12.05
CA THR A 43 -7.79 -19.99 -11.43
C THR A 43 -8.86 -19.52 -12.42
N SER A 44 -8.59 -18.46 -13.19
CA SER A 44 -9.49 -17.94 -14.21
C SER A 44 -9.74 -18.95 -15.33
N ALA A 45 -8.69 -19.62 -15.82
CA ALA A 45 -8.82 -20.69 -16.80
C ALA A 45 -9.64 -21.87 -16.23
N ARG A 46 -9.45 -22.20 -14.95
CA ARG A 46 -10.23 -23.24 -14.27
C ARG A 46 -11.71 -22.87 -14.15
N LEU A 47 -12.04 -21.61 -13.85
CA LEU A 47 -13.42 -21.13 -13.80
C LEU A 47 -14.12 -21.23 -15.15
N VAL A 48 -13.44 -20.85 -16.23
CA VAL A 48 -13.96 -21.01 -17.61
C VAL A 48 -14.23 -22.48 -17.89
N TRP A 49 -13.26 -23.35 -17.62
CA TRP A 49 -13.44 -24.79 -17.83
C TRP A 49 -14.61 -25.36 -17.02
N LEU A 50 -14.74 -24.97 -15.74
CA LEU A 50 -15.85 -25.43 -14.89
C LEU A 50 -17.20 -24.91 -15.39
N SER A 51 -17.25 -23.69 -15.92
CA SER A 51 -18.44 -23.13 -16.58
C SER A 51 -18.83 -23.95 -17.81
N ASP A 52 -17.86 -24.31 -18.66
CA ASP A 52 -18.12 -25.15 -19.83
C ASP A 52 -18.63 -26.54 -19.41
N GLN A 53 -18.06 -27.12 -18.34
CA GLN A 53 -18.57 -28.40 -17.81
C GLN A 53 -20.01 -28.29 -17.32
N LEU A 54 -20.39 -27.19 -16.65
CA LEU A 54 -21.79 -26.97 -16.24
C LEU A 54 -22.72 -26.92 -17.45
N SER A 55 -22.35 -26.17 -18.49
CA SER A 55 -23.12 -26.10 -19.73
C SER A 55 -23.27 -27.48 -20.39
N CYS A 56 -22.20 -28.29 -20.47
CA CYS A 56 -22.30 -29.65 -21.00
C CYS A 56 -23.25 -30.55 -20.18
N VAL A 57 -23.25 -30.42 -18.85
CA VAL A 57 -24.14 -31.19 -17.97
C VAL A 57 -25.60 -30.77 -18.17
N GLU A 58 -25.85 -29.46 -18.32
CA GLU A 58 -27.19 -28.93 -18.62
C GLU A 58 -27.70 -29.41 -20.00
N GLU A 59 -26.84 -29.40 -21.02
CA GLU A 59 -27.17 -29.90 -22.35
C GLU A 59 -27.47 -31.41 -22.35
N ASP A 60 -26.68 -32.21 -21.63
CA ASP A 60 -26.95 -33.66 -21.47
C ASP A 60 -28.29 -33.89 -20.76
N ALA A 61 -28.59 -33.12 -19.70
CA ALA A 61 -29.88 -33.17 -19.01
C ALA A 61 -31.05 -32.93 -19.99
N LEU A 62 -30.95 -31.85 -20.78
CA LEU A 62 -31.97 -31.49 -21.76
C LEU A 62 -32.11 -32.52 -22.87
N GLY A 63 -30.99 -33.06 -23.36
CA GLY A 63 -30.97 -34.14 -24.36
C GLY A 63 -31.70 -35.38 -23.87
N ARG A 64 -31.41 -35.82 -22.63
CA ARG A 64 -32.07 -36.97 -22.01
C ARG A 64 -33.56 -36.75 -21.78
N ILE A 65 -33.97 -35.54 -21.36
CA ILE A 65 -35.39 -35.18 -21.21
C ILE A 65 -36.12 -35.29 -22.54
N ARG A 66 -35.54 -34.74 -23.62
CA ARG A 66 -36.13 -34.79 -24.97
C ARG A 66 -36.24 -36.24 -25.45
N GLN A 67 -35.16 -37.01 -25.35
CA GLN A 67 -35.16 -38.42 -25.75
C GLN A 67 -36.23 -39.24 -25.02
N CYS A 68 -36.37 -39.05 -23.70
CA CYS A 68 -37.42 -39.75 -22.94
C CYS A 68 -38.82 -39.35 -23.39
N SER A 69 -39.02 -38.08 -23.73
CA SER A 69 -40.31 -37.54 -24.22
C SER A 69 -40.65 -38.09 -25.61
N ASP A 70 -39.68 -38.14 -26.52
CA ASP A 70 -39.87 -38.66 -27.87
C ASP A 70 -40.22 -40.16 -27.86
N VAL A 71 -39.53 -40.94 -27.02
CA VAL A 71 -39.82 -42.39 -26.87
C VAL A 71 -41.18 -42.61 -26.20
N ALA A 72 -41.54 -41.82 -25.19
CA ALA A 72 -42.85 -41.90 -24.55
C ALA A 72 -43.98 -41.61 -25.54
N ALA A 73 -43.82 -40.57 -26.37
CA ALA A 73 -44.77 -40.24 -27.42
C ALA A 73 -44.89 -41.35 -28.48
N ALA A 74 -43.77 -41.91 -28.93
CA ALA A 74 -43.74 -42.98 -29.93
C ALA A 74 -44.35 -44.30 -29.44
N THR A 75 -44.21 -44.59 -28.14
CA THR A 75 -44.69 -45.86 -27.54
C THR A 75 -46.05 -45.76 -26.86
N GLY A 76 -46.59 -44.55 -26.68
CA GLY A 76 -47.82 -44.30 -25.91
C GLY A 76 -47.71 -44.68 -24.42
N SER A 77 -46.49 -44.80 -23.89
CA SER A 77 -46.20 -45.30 -22.54
C SER A 77 -45.47 -44.26 -21.70
N LEU A 78 -45.79 -44.19 -20.41
CA LEU A 78 -45.10 -43.32 -19.44
C LEU A 78 -43.82 -43.96 -18.85
N GLN A 79 -43.53 -45.23 -19.17
CA GLN A 79 -42.35 -45.91 -18.64
C GLN A 79 -41.02 -45.22 -18.99
N PRO A 80 -40.82 -44.66 -20.21
CA PRO A 80 -39.60 -43.91 -20.53
C PRO A 80 -39.39 -42.69 -19.65
N HIS A 81 -40.44 -41.97 -19.26
CA HIS A 81 -40.32 -40.85 -18.32
C HIS A 81 -39.92 -41.31 -16.92
N ARG A 82 -40.48 -42.42 -16.43
CA ARG A 82 -40.11 -42.97 -15.12
C ARG A 82 -38.65 -43.43 -15.09
N ALA A 83 -38.17 -44.07 -16.14
CA ALA A 83 -36.76 -44.43 -16.29
C ALA A 83 -35.87 -43.18 -16.41
N GLY A 84 -36.33 -42.16 -17.14
CA GLY A 84 -35.64 -40.89 -17.30
C GLY A 84 -35.41 -40.13 -15.99
N LEU A 85 -36.34 -40.20 -15.03
CA LEU A 85 -36.18 -39.57 -13.72
C LEU A 85 -34.96 -40.10 -12.94
N ALA A 86 -34.67 -41.41 -13.03
CA ALA A 86 -33.48 -41.98 -12.40
C ALA A 86 -32.19 -41.46 -13.06
N ASN A 87 -32.18 -41.36 -14.39
CA ASN A 87 -31.04 -40.81 -15.13
C ASN A 87 -30.81 -39.31 -14.83
N LEU A 88 -31.89 -38.53 -14.64
CA LEU A 88 -31.79 -37.11 -14.29
C LEU A 88 -31.28 -36.88 -12.88
N TYR A 89 -31.51 -37.82 -11.97
CA TYR A 89 -30.91 -37.77 -10.64
C TYR A 89 -29.38 -37.79 -10.71
N ASP A 90 -28.80 -38.72 -11.48
CA ASP A 90 -27.34 -38.81 -11.63
C ASP A 90 -26.74 -37.55 -12.26
N VAL A 91 -27.42 -36.97 -13.25
CA VAL A 91 -27.03 -35.69 -13.87
C VAL A 91 -27.12 -34.55 -12.85
N GLY A 92 -28.15 -34.52 -12.00
CA GLY A 92 -28.29 -33.55 -10.92
C GLY A 92 -27.17 -33.63 -9.87
N VAL A 93 -26.72 -34.85 -9.53
CA VAL A 93 -25.57 -35.06 -8.63
C VAL A 93 -24.29 -34.52 -9.25
N LEU A 94 -24.05 -34.82 -10.54
CA LEU A 94 -22.89 -34.31 -11.25
C LEU A 94 -22.90 -32.78 -11.36
N TYR A 95 -24.06 -32.18 -11.69
CA TYR A 95 -24.23 -30.74 -11.74
C TYR A 95 -23.88 -30.08 -10.41
N ALA A 96 -24.45 -30.58 -9.31
CA ALA A 96 -24.20 -30.04 -7.98
C ALA A 96 -22.71 -30.12 -7.60
N PHE A 97 -22.03 -31.22 -7.96
CA PHE A 97 -20.60 -31.40 -7.74
C PHE A 97 -19.74 -30.39 -8.51
N VAL A 98 -19.97 -30.23 -9.82
CA VAL A 98 -19.24 -29.27 -10.65
C VAL A 98 -19.52 -27.83 -10.18
N ASN A 99 -20.77 -27.53 -9.85
CA ASN A 99 -21.19 -26.20 -9.39
C ASN A 99 -20.53 -25.84 -8.06
N ALA A 100 -20.42 -26.79 -7.12
CA ALA A 100 -19.72 -26.58 -5.87
C ALA A 100 -18.23 -26.27 -6.09
N GLN A 101 -17.57 -26.96 -7.03
CA GLN A 101 -16.19 -26.63 -7.39
C GLN A 101 -16.07 -25.25 -8.02
N TRP A 102 -17.02 -24.85 -8.88
CA TRP A 102 -17.03 -23.54 -9.51
C TRP A 102 -17.11 -22.42 -8.46
N TYR A 103 -18.05 -22.52 -7.51
CA TYR A 103 -18.15 -21.56 -6.41
C TYR A 103 -16.91 -21.52 -5.52
N ALA A 104 -16.34 -22.67 -5.16
CA ALA A 104 -15.12 -22.71 -4.35
C ALA A 104 -13.94 -22.05 -5.08
N THR A 105 -13.81 -22.31 -6.39
CA THR A 105 -12.78 -21.68 -7.23
C THR A 105 -12.99 -20.18 -7.36
N LEU A 106 -14.25 -19.73 -7.51
CA LEU A 106 -14.59 -18.31 -7.60
C LEU A 106 -14.23 -17.58 -6.31
N GLN A 107 -14.57 -18.16 -5.16
CA GLN A 107 -14.25 -17.57 -3.87
C GLN A 107 -12.73 -17.46 -3.66
N ALA A 108 -11.96 -18.48 -4.03
CA ALA A 108 -10.50 -18.42 -3.99
C ALA A 108 -9.94 -17.31 -4.90
N SER A 109 -10.51 -17.16 -6.11
CA SER A 109 -10.13 -16.09 -7.04
C SER A 109 -10.34 -14.70 -6.46
N MET A 110 -11.46 -14.47 -5.76
CA MET A 110 -11.75 -13.17 -5.13
C MET A 110 -10.76 -12.84 -4.01
N VAL A 111 -10.31 -13.85 -3.26
CA VAL A 111 -9.28 -13.67 -2.23
C VAL A 111 -7.95 -13.30 -2.88
N GLN A 112 -7.53 -14.02 -3.93
CA GLN A 112 -6.31 -13.71 -4.68
C GLN A 112 -6.33 -12.29 -5.26
N GLU A 113 -7.45 -11.86 -5.85
CA GLU A 113 -7.60 -10.52 -6.39
C GLU A 113 -7.46 -9.44 -5.30
N ALA A 114 -8.07 -9.66 -4.13
CA ALA A 114 -7.94 -8.77 -2.99
C ALA A 114 -6.50 -8.71 -2.44
N GLU A 115 -5.79 -9.85 -2.40
CA GLU A 115 -4.39 -9.91 -1.99
C GLU A 115 -3.48 -9.14 -2.96
N ILE A 116 -3.68 -9.30 -4.27
CA ILE A 116 -2.96 -8.53 -5.29
C ILE A 116 -3.20 -7.03 -5.12
N ALA A 117 -4.45 -6.61 -4.92
CA ALA A 117 -4.80 -5.21 -4.70
C ALA A 117 -4.13 -4.65 -3.44
N PHE A 118 -4.16 -5.40 -2.34
CA PHE A 118 -3.51 -5.03 -1.09
C PHE A 118 -1.99 -4.87 -1.24
N ILE A 119 -1.31 -5.80 -1.92
CA ILE A 119 0.14 -5.69 -2.14
C ILE A 119 0.47 -4.47 -3.02
N LYS A 120 -0.36 -4.15 -4.03
CA LYS A 120 -0.20 -2.94 -4.84
C LYS A 120 -0.32 -1.66 -4.00
N GLU A 121 -1.23 -1.64 -3.02
CA GLU A 121 -1.32 -0.53 -2.06
C GLU A 121 -0.08 -0.44 -1.16
N LEU A 122 0.46 -1.57 -0.69
CA LEU A 122 1.71 -1.60 0.09
C LEU A 122 2.90 -1.04 -0.72
N ILE A 123 3.00 -1.38 -2.00
CA ILE A 123 4.04 -0.83 -2.90
C ILE A 123 3.88 0.68 -3.02
N ALA A 124 2.66 1.18 -3.22
CA ALA A 124 2.41 2.62 -3.31
C ALA A 124 2.74 3.35 -2.00
N LEU A 125 2.44 2.73 -0.86
CA LEU A 125 2.78 3.26 0.47
C LEU A 125 4.30 3.32 0.67
N GLU A 126 5.02 2.24 0.36
CA GLU A 126 6.50 2.18 0.45
C GLU A 126 7.15 3.26 -0.43
N LEU A 127 6.67 3.43 -1.67
CA LEU A 127 7.14 4.48 -2.58
C LEU A 127 6.92 5.88 -1.99
N THR A 128 5.75 6.13 -1.41
CA THR A 128 5.40 7.42 -0.81
C THR A 128 6.27 7.70 0.41
N GLN A 129 6.38 6.73 1.32
CA GLN A 129 7.20 6.83 2.52
C GLN A 129 8.67 7.08 2.17
N ALA A 130 9.24 6.28 1.25
CA ALA A 130 10.63 6.43 0.85
C ALA A 130 10.88 7.80 0.19
N THR A 131 9.94 8.29 -0.62
CA THR A 131 10.05 9.62 -1.23
C THR A 131 10.09 10.72 -0.17
N THR A 132 9.21 10.67 0.83
CA THR A 132 9.21 11.63 1.94
C THR A 132 10.50 11.59 2.74
N VAL A 133 10.97 10.39 3.11
CA VAL A 133 12.22 10.23 3.87
C VAL A 133 13.43 10.74 3.08
N LEU A 134 13.52 10.40 1.79
CA LEU A 134 14.62 10.85 0.93
C LEU A 134 14.60 12.37 0.72
N ALA A 135 13.41 12.98 0.63
CA ALA A 135 13.29 14.43 0.58
C ALA A 135 13.82 15.08 1.88
N CYS A 136 13.44 14.56 3.05
CA CYS A 136 13.96 15.05 4.34
C CYS A 136 15.48 14.93 4.44
N ILE A 137 16.04 13.78 4.05
CA ILE A 137 17.49 13.57 4.04
C ILE A 137 18.17 14.57 3.10
N SER A 138 17.60 14.82 1.92
CA SER A 138 18.13 15.77 0.94
C SER A 138 18.13 17.21 1.50
N THR A 139 17.07 17.60 2.21
CA THR A 139 17.02 18.91 2.90
C THR A 139 18.12 19.02 3.94
N TRP A 140 18.30 18.01 4.79
CA TRP A 140 19.37 18.02 5.80
C TRP A 140 20.77 18.04 5.17
N GLN A 141 20.98 17.31 4.07
CA GLN A 141 22.24 17.34 3.33
C GLN A 141 22.55 18.74 2.80
N ALA A 142 21.55 19.45 2.26
CA ALA A 142 21.70 20.83 1.82
C ALA A 142 22.04 21.77 2.99
N THR A 143 21.32 21.67 4.11
CA THR A 143 21.57 22.47 5.31
C THR A 143 22.98 22.26 5.87
N VAL A 144 23.46 21.01 5.95
CA VAL A 144 24.82 20.71 6.43
C VAL A 144 25.87 21.24 5.45
N ALA A 145 25.63 21.15 4.13
CA ALA A 145 26.51 21.74 3.14
C ALA A 145 26.60 23.26 3.27
N ASP A 146 25.47 23.95 3.52
CA ASP A 146 25.45 25.39 3.75
C ASP A 146 26.20 25.79 5.02
N MET A 147 26.07 25.02 6.10
CA MET A 147 26.86 25.22 7.33
C MET A 147 28.35 25.04 7.11
N LEU A 148 28.75 23.98 6.38
CA LEU A 148 30.15 23.74 6.03
C LEU A 148 30.71 24.91 5.21
N ASN A 149 29.94 25.40 4.22
CA ASN A 149 30.31 26.56 3.42
C ASN A 149 30.46 27.83 4.27
N ALA A 150 29.54 28.08 5.21
CA ALA A 150 29.63 29.22 6.12
C ALA A 150 30.87 29.15 7.02
N TYR A 151 31.14 27.97 7.60
CA TYR A 151 32.31 27.72 8.43
C TYR A 151 33.62 27.89 7.65
N LEU A 152 33.69 27.41 6.41
CA LEU A 152 34.85 27.56 5.54
C LEU A 152 35.13 29.02 5.15
N ARG A 153 34.08 29.85 4.98
CA ARG A 153 34.23 31.28 4.68
C ARG A 153 34.72 32.09 5.87
N SER A 154 34.37 31.71 7.10
CA SER A 154 34.86 32.34 8.31
C SER A 154 34.98 31.33 9.45
N PRO A 155 36.21 30.89 9.82
CA PRO A 155 36.41 29.95 10.92
C PRO A 155 36.01 30.51 12.30
N SER A 156 35.83 31.83 12.42
CA SER A 156 35.33 32.51 13.61
C SER A 156 33.79 32.67 13.63
N THR A 157 33.07 32.02 12.72
CA THR A 157 31.60 32.03 12.70
C THR A 157 31.07 31.50 14.03
N ASP A 158 30.32 32.34 14.75
CA ASP A 158 29.76 31.94 16.04
C ASP A 158 28.70 30.85 15.89
N ALA A 159 28.44 30.13 16.99
CA ALA A 159 27.43 29.08 17.02
C ALA A 159 26.03 29.61 16.65
N ALA A 160 25.69 30.83 17.02
CA ALA A 160 24.38 31.44 16.72
C ALA A 160 24.15 31.64 15.21
N THR A 161 25.21 31.89 14.45
CA THR A 161 25.16 32.08 13.00
C THR A 161 25.01 30.74 12.28
N LEU A 162 25.69 29.69 12.75
CA LEU A 162 25.46 28.33 12.27
C LEU A 162 24.05 27.82 12.62
N TYR A 163 23.57 28.07 13.84
CA TYR A 163 22.20 27.73 14.25
C TYR A 163 21.14 28.46 13.42
N ARG A 164 21.35 29.74 13.10
CA ARG A 164 20.45 30.52 12.24
C ARG A 164 20.41 29.99 10.81
N VAL A 165 21.55 29.55 10.27
CA VAL A 165 21.59 28.85 8.97
C VAL A 165 20.81 27.53 9.06
N ALA A 166 20.98 26.75 10.14
CA ALA A 166 20.20 25.54 10.41
C ALA A 166 18.68 25.78 10.39
N LEU A 167 18.25 26.78 11.16
CA LEU A 167 16.84 27.05 11.44
C LEU A 167 16.11 27.66 10.23
N SER A 168 16.85 28.30 9.31
CA SER A 168 16.29 28.85 8.08
C SER A 168 15.66 27.77 7.17
N SER A 169 16.16 26.54 7.20
CA SER A 169 15.63 25.40 6.44
C SER A 169 14.54 24.61 7.18
N VAL A 170 14.46 24.72 8.51
CA VAL A 170 13.47 23.99 9.34
C VAL A 170 12.09 24.67 9.30
N MET A 171 12.05 25.98 9.03
CA MET A 171 10.81 26.78 8.91
C MET A 171 9.91 26.41 7.71
N THR A 172 10.32 25.49 6.82
CA THR A 172 9.52 25.00 5.69
C THR A 172 9.03 23.57 5.86
N PHE A 173 8.95 23.07 7.09
CA PHE A 173 8.21 21.83 7.39
C PHE A 173 6.70 22.06 7.22
N VAL A 174 6.23 22.06 5.97
CA VAL A 174 4.82 21.93 5.63
C VAL A 174 4.49 20.45 5.75
N PRO A 175 3.54 20.04 6.61
CA PRO A 175 3.10 18.65 6.64
C PRO A 175 2.61 18.27 5.24
N SER A 176 3.20 17.21 4.69
CA SER A 176 2.83 16.62 3.41
C SER A 176 1.32 16.48 3.30
N ALA A 177 0.77 16.99 2.21
CA ALA A 177 -0.61 16.82 1.77
C ALA A 177 -0.87 15.36 1.36
N ALA A 178 -0.96 14.46 2.34
CA ALA A 178 -1.63 13.17 2.18
C ALA A 178 -3.05 13.28 2.75
N PRO A 179 -4.07 12.64 2.13
CA PRO A 179 -5.43 12.63 2.66
C PRO A 179 -5.51 11.64 3.83
N CYS A 180 -4.86 12.00 4.94
CA CYS A 180 -5.01 11.31 6.21
C CYS A 180 -6.22 11.94 6.90
N ASN A 181 -7.16 11.13 7.38
CA ASN A 181 -8.38 11.58 8.06
C ASN A 181 -8.05 12.61 9.16
N PHE A 182 -8.24 13.89 8.85
CA PHE A 182 -8.14 15.00 9.80
C PHE A 182 -9.40 14.98 10.66
N ASP A 183 -9.40 14.19 11.73
CA ASP A 183 -10.36 14.42 12.81
C ASP A 183 -9.94 15.64 13.66
N GLY A 184 -10.90 16.21 14.39
CA GLY A 184 -10.66 17.36 15.26
C GLY A 184 -9.61 17.09 16.34
N ASP A 185 -9.41 15.83 16.69
CA ASP A 185 -8.49 15.38 17.74
C ASP A 185 -7.02 15.41 17.26
N TRP A 186 -6.77 15.22 15.96
CA TRP A 186 -5.44 15.44 15.38
C TRP A 186 -5.08 16.93 15.36
N LEU A 187 -6.01 17.79 14.93
CA LEU A 187 -5.76 19.24 14.87
C LEU A 187 -5.53 19.82 16.27
N GLN A 188 -6.29 19.36 17.27
CA GLN A 188 -6.09 19.76 18.67
C GLN A 188 -4.72 19.33 19.20
N ARG A 189 -4.25 18.12 18.87
CA ARG A 189 -2.90 17.65 19.25
C ARG A 189 -1.80 18.47 18.57
N ALA A 190 -1.92 18.74 17.27
CA ALA A 190 -0.95 19.55 16.55
C ALA A 190 -0.88 21.00 17.08
N VAL A 191 -2.03 21.62 17.37
CA VAL A 191 -2.09 22.96 17.98
C VAL A 191 -1.50 22.95 19.38
N HIS A 192 -1.81 21.93 20.19
CA HIS A 192 -1.25 21.78 21.52
C HIS A 192 0.28 21.63 21.49
N ASP A 193 0.81 20.80 20.60
CA ASP A 193 2.27 20.57 20.50
C ASP A 193 3.01 21.82 20.02
N VAL A 194 2.42 22.60 19.11
CA VAL A 194 2.97 23.89 18.68
C VAL A 194 2.95 24.91 19.83
N GLN A 195 1.85 24.99 20.59
CA GLN A 195 1.76 25.87 21.75
C GLN A 195 2.73 25.48 22.87
N LEU A 196 2.98 24.17 23.04
CA LEU A 196 3.92 23.65 24.03
C LEU A 196 5.36 23.93 23.61
N HIS A 197 5.67 23.84 22.32
CA HIS A 197 6.95 24.25 21.76
C HIS A 197 7.17 25.76 21.87
N GLU A 198 6.15 26.57 21.56
CA GLU A 198 6.20 28.03 21.70
C GLU A 198 6.41 28.44 23.16
N LYS A 199 5.67 27.83 24.09
CA LYS A 199 5.86 28.05 25.53
C LYS A 199 7.25 27.64 26.01
N TYR A 200 7.74 26.48 25.61
CA TYR A 200 9.10 26.03 25.94
C TYR A 200 10.16 27.03 25.47
N CYS A 201 10.01 27.54 24.25
CA CYS A 201 10.91 28.56 23.70
C CYS A 201 10.82 29.90 24.46
N LEU A 202 9.62 30.33 24.89
CA LEU A 202 9.42 31.55 25.67
C LEU A 202 9.94 31.44 27.10
N ASP A 203 9.75 30.29 27.75
CA ASP A 203 10.27 30.01 29.10
C ASP A 203 11.82 30.01 29.08
N GLN A 204 12.43 29.45 28.03
CA GLN A 204 13.89 29.51 27.82
C GLN A 204 14.44 30.93 27.56
N MET A 205 13.61 31.85 27.06
CA MET A 205 13.98 33.27 26.92
C MET A 205 13.89 34.02 28.25
N GLN A 206 12.95 33.66 29.15
CA GLN A 206 12.83 34.27 30.49
C GLN A 206 13.91 33.79 31.47
N ASP A 207 14.39 32.56 31.35
CA ASP A 207 15.46 31.99 32.20
C ASP A 207 16.88 32.44 31.79
N GLY A 208 17.00 33.39 30.84
CA GLY A 208 18.27 33.98 30.43
C GLY A 208 19.18 33.05 29.61
N PHE A 209 18.69 31.89 29.17
CA PHE A 209 19.44 30.96 28.32
C PHE A 209 19.53 31.45 26.87
N VAL A 210 18.57 32.29 26.44
CA VAL A 210 18.57 33.01 25.17
C VAL A 210 18.62 34.51 25.46
N GLN A 211 19.63 35.22 24.96
CA GLN A 211 19.68 36.69 25.02
C GLN A 211 18.55 37.27 24.15
N ALA A 212 17.44 37.65 24.77
CA ALA A 212 16.46 38.54 24.15
C ALA A 212 17.10 39.94 24.04
N LYS A 213 17.27 40.42 22.80
CA LYS A 213 17.71 41.80 22.56
C LYS A 213 16.48 42.70 22.68
N ASP A 214 16.41 43.52 23.73
CA ASP A 214 15.38 44.55 23.85
C ASP A 214 15.46 45.50 22.64
N LEU A 215 14.36 45.60 21.90
CA LEU A 215 14.22 46.36 20.66
C LEU A 215 14.16 47.90 20.89
N HIS A 216 14.65 48.42 22.02
CA HIS A 216 14.57 49.85 22.38
C HIS A 216 15.92 50.52 22.66
N SER A 217 17.03 49.97 22.16
CA SER A 217 18.35 50.62 22.28
C SER A 217 19.11 50.63 20.95
N VAL A 218 18.89 51.73 20.21
CA VAL A 218 19.58 52.30 19.04
C VAL A 218 19.38 51.58 17.70
#